data_AF-A0A838TKJ0-F1
#
_entry.id   AF-A0A838TKJ0-F1
#
_cell.length_a   1.000
_cell.length_b   1.000
_cell.length_c   1.000
_cell.angle_alpha   90.00
_cell.angle_beta   90.00
_cell.angle_gamma   90.00
#
_symmetry.space_group_name_H-M   'P 1'
#
loop_
_entity.id
_entity.type
_entity.pdbx_description
1 polymer ?
#
loop_
_entity_poly.entity_id
_entity_poly.type
_entity_poly.pdbx_seq_one_letter_code
_entity_poly.pdbx_strand_id
1 'polypeptide(L)'
;VMDYPPPVATIDPKGNIDLSQAYATGIGAWDKRTILYGYQDFPGGANESDALAAILRENIAKGFRYLTDADARPPGSANPFAHLWDSGASAVDELNRLVKVRSLALSRLSEKNISPGAPMATLENVLVPVYLMHRFQAEAATKLIGGVNYTYAVRGDGQPPNEPLPSEQQRAALTAVLQTLRPDFLEMPAGLIAQLPPHPPGYPRDRESFDSHTGLVFDPQAAAESWINAGLDLLLQPERLARLVSQNASAPKSLSVNELFDAILQASERTSAQNGPQKQIARALEKQFLQHLLQLALNRETQPQVSAYALQRIADLESACCDRSGRPSAQHLVAREDRSIPARPESARPPSSAPHSRRLTDRPDE
;
A
#
# COMPACT_ATOMS: atom_id res chain seq x y z
N VAL A 1 -1.44 14.85 -10.99
CA VAL A 1 -1.67 14.08 -12.23
C VAL A 1 -0.37 13.38 -12.57
N MET A 2 -0.43 12.09 -12.84
CA MET A 2 0.72 11.33 -13.35
C MET A 2 0.71 11.32 -14.87
N ASP A 3 1.88 11.34 -15.49
CA ASP A 3 2.02 11.22 -16.95
C ASP A 3 1.51 9.86 -17.50
N TYR A 4 1.37 8.86 -16.63
CA TYR A 4 0.93 7.50 -16.97
C TYR A 4 -0.04 6.94 -15.91
N PRO A 5 -1.35 7.23 -16.00
CA PRO A 5 -2.32 6.66 -15.08
C PRO A 5 -2.44 5.13 -15.25
N PRO A 6 -2.75 4.38 -14.17
CA PRO A 6 -3.01 2.94 -14.29
C PRO A 6 -4.24 2.68 -15.17
N PRO A 7 -4.32 1.52 -15.85
CA PRO A 7 -5.46 1.21 -16.68
C PRO A 7 -6.73 1.03 -15.84
N VAL A 8 -7.82 1.67 -16.26
CA VAL A 8 -9.12 1.57 -15.60
C VAL A 8 -9.93 0.40 -16.17
N ALA A 9 -10.11 -0.64 -15.36
CA ALA A 9 -11.02 -1.74 -15.68
C ALA A 9 -12.38 -1.52 -15.02
N THR A 10 -13.47 -1.56 -15.77
CA THR A 10 -14.85 -1.40 -15.24
C THR A 10 -15.64 -2.71 -15.33
N ILE A 11 -16.84 -2.76 -14.73
CA ILE A 11 -17.78 -3.88 -14.88
C ILE A 11 -19.00 -3.37 -15.63
N ASP A 12 -19.29 -3.97 -16.77
CA ASP A 12 -20.45 -3.61 -17.61
C ASP A 12 -21.78 -4.09 -16.98
N PRO A 13 -22.94 -3.65 -17.50
CA PRO A 13 -24.25 -4.10 -17.00
C PRO A 13 -24.51 -5.61 -17.13
N LYS A 14 -23.72 -6.33 -17.94
CA LYS A 14 -23.78 -7.79 -18.11
C LYS A 14 -22.84 -8.52 -17.14
N GLY A 15 -22.13 -7.81 -16.28
CA GLY A 15 -21.18 -8.37 -15.33
C GLY A 15 -19.84 -8.78 -15.95
N ASN A 16 -19.44 -8.19 -17.07
CA ASN A 16 -18.14 -8.43 -17.70
C ASN A 16 -17.15 -7.30 -17.42
N ILE A 17 -15.87 -7.65 -17.38
CA ILE A 17 -14.79 -6.66 -17.31
C ILE A 17 -14.76 -5.91 -18.65
N ASP A 18 -14.86 -4.58 -18.60
CA ASP A 18 -14.74 -3.69 -19.74
C ASP A 18 -13.49 -2.82 -19.60
N LEU A 19 -12.65 -2.87 -20.65
CA LEU A 19 -11.40 -2.12 -20.80
C LEU A 19 -11.50 -1.05 -21.90
N SER A 20 -12.69 -0.80 -22.45
CA SER A 20 -12.91 0.17 -23.53
C SER A 20 -12.52 1.61 -23.15
N GLN A 21 -12.44 1.92 -21.86
CA GLN A 21 -12.02 3.20 -21.28
C GLN A 21 -10.79 3.05 -20.37
N ALA A 22 -9.91 2.07 -20.67
CA ALA A 22 -8.74 1.81 -19.85
C ALA A 22 -7.81 3.02 -19.69
N TYR A 23 -7.73 3.88 -20.70
CA TYR A 23 -6.91 5.09 -20.68
C TYR A 23 -7.74 6.31 -21.04
N ALA A 24 -7.51 7.40 -20.30
CA ALA A 24 -8.06 8.70 -20.65
C ALA A 24 -7.46 9.21 -21.97
N THR A 25 -8.27 9.89 -22.77
CA THR A 25 -7.82 10.50 -24.03
C THR A 25 -7.67 12.02 -23.89
N GLY A 26 -6.62 12.57 -24.49
CA GLY A 26 -6.37 14.01 -24.53
C GLY A 26 -5.64 14.54 -23.29
N ILE A 27 -5.56 15.87 -23.20
CA ILE A 27 -4.80 16.57 -22.16
C ILE A 27 -5.64 16.73 -20.89
N GLY A 28 -5.04 16.45 -19.73
CA GLY A 28 -5.69 16.56 -18.43
C GLY A 28 -6.11 18.00 -18.10
N ALA A 29 -7.16 18.13 -17.29
CA ALA A 29 -7.66 19.44 -16.88
C ALA A 29 -6.60 20.25 -16.09
N TRP A 30 -5.81 19.55 -15.26
CA TRP A 30 -4.69 20.16 -14.52
C TRP A 30 -3.60 20.66 -15.48
N ASP A 31 -3.20 19.88 -16.47
CA ASP A 31 -2.16 20.25 -17.43
C ASP A 31 -2.54 21.51 -18.21
N LYS A 32 -3.82 21.63 -18.61
CA LYS A 32 -4.34 22.86 -19.25
C LYS A 32 -4.16 24.08 -18.35
N ARG A 33 -4.35 23.95 -17.04
CA ARG A 33 -4.16 25.06 -16.08
C ARG A 33 -2.69 25.38 -15.85
N THR A 34 -1.83 24.37 -15.83
CA THR A 34 -0.38 24.55 -15.74
C THR A 34 0.16 25.26 -16.97
N ILE A 35 -0.26 24.85 -18.18
CA ILE A 35 0.12 25.52 -19.43
C ILE A 35 -0.43 26.93 -19.49
N LEU A 36 -1.69 27.14 -19.09
CA LEU A 36 -2.27 28.49 -18.99
C LEU A 36 -1.45 29.39 -18.07
N TYR A 37 -1.02 28.90 -16.90
CA TYR A 37 -0.20 29.69 -15.99
C TYR A 37 1.21 29.96 -16.57
N GLY A 38 1.84 28.97 -17.20
CA GLY A 38 3.23 29.07 -17.66
C GLY A 38 3.43 29.74 -19.03
N TYR A 39 2.40 29.80 -19.87
CA TYR A 39 2.54 30.18 -21.29
C TYR A 39 1.46 31.15 -21.80
N GLN A 40 0.59 31.70 -20.94
CA GLN A 40 -0.40 32.68 -21.39
C GLN A 40 0.28 34.00 -21.79
N ASP A 41 0.08 34.42 -23.03
CA ASP A 41 0.47 35.75 -23.48
C ASP A 41 -0.47 36.81 -22.87
N PHE A 42 0.10 37.87 -22.31
CA PHE A 42 -0.65 39.02 -21.80
C PHE A 42 -0.47 40.24 -22.71
N PRO A 43 -1.52 41.05 -22.94
CA PRO A 43 -1.43 42.22 -23.79
C PRO A 43 -0.47 43.27 -23.19
N GLY A 44 0.13 44.08 -24.06
CA GLY A 44 1.05 45.15 -23.65
C GLY A 44 0.38 46.11 -22.65
N GLY A 45 1.03 46.33 -21.50
CA GLY A 45 0.52 47.17 -20.41
C GLY A 45 -0.27 46.42 -19.33
N ALA A 46 -0.52 45.11 -19.48
CA ALA A 46 -1.06 44.29 -18.40
C ALA A 46 -0.04 44.09 -17.27
N ASN A 47 -0.52 44.05 -16.01
CA ASN A 47 0.29 43.60 -14.88
C ASN A 47 0.30 42.07 -14.85
N GLU A 48 1.40 41.47 -15.28
CA GLU A 48 1.58 40.02 -15.32
C GLU A 48 1.33 39.34 -13.97
N SER A 49 1.80 39.95 -12.87
CA SER A 49 1.63 39.41 -11.51
C SER A 49 0.14 39.30 -11.13
N ASP A 50 -0.65 40.35 -11.40
CA ASP A 50 -2.08 40.35 -11.10
C ASP A 50 -2.85 39.34 -11.96
N ALA A 51 -2.44 39.19 -13.21
CA ALA A 51 -3.04 38.25 -14.15
C ALA A 51 -2.74 36.79 -13.77
N LEU A 52 -1.50 36.46 -13.42
CA LEU A 52 -1.10 35.15 -12.89
C LEU A 52 -1.82 34.83 -11.57
N ALA A 53 -1.94 35.81 -10.66
CA ALA A 53 -2.70 35.67 -9.42
C ALA A 53 -4.20 35.43 -9.68
N ALA A 54 -4.78 36.01 -10.74
CA ALA A 54 -6.14 35.71 -11.15
C ALA A 54 -6.30 34.25 -11.62
N ILE A 55 -5.34 33.72 -12.38
CA ILE A 55 -5.33 32.30 -12.81
C ILE A 55 -5.28 31.37 -11.60
N LEU A 56 -4.45 31.68 -10.59
CA LEU A 56 -4.36 30.88 -9.36
C LEU A 56 -5.65 30.93 -8.54
N ARG A 57 -6.26 32.11 -8.37
CA ARG A 57 -7.57 32.23 -7.69
C ARG A 57 -8.67 31.45 -8.42
N GLU A 58 -8.67 31.49 -9.74
CA GLU A 58 -9.59 30.69 -10.56
C GLU A 58 -9.32 29.19 -10.39
N ASN A 59 -8.05 28.76 -10.30
CA ASN A 59 -7.70 27.37 -10.02
C ASN A 59 -8.29 26.90 -8.69
N ILE A 60 -8.06 27.68 -7.64
CA ILE A 60 -8.57 27.40 -6.29
C ILE A 60 -10.10 27.32 -6.32
N ALA A 61 -10.77 28.30 -6.95
CA ALA A 61 -12.23 28.31 -7.08
C ALA A 61 -12.77 27.10 -7.86
N LYS A 62 -12.01 26.55 -8.80
CA LYS A 62 -12.33 25.32 -9.54
C LYS A 62 -11.94 24.03 -8.82
N GLY A 63 -11.36 24.12 -7.63
CA GLY A 63 -10.93 22.95 -6.83
C GLY A 63 -9.64 22.30 -7.30
N PHE A 64 -8.89 22.96 -8.18
CA PHE A 64 -7.57 22.52 -8.61
C PHE A 64 -6.57 22.69 -7.46
N ARG A 65 -6.01 21.57 -6.97
CA ARG A 65 -5.04 21.52 -5.87
C ARG A 65 -3.62 21.31 -6.39
N TYR A 66 -2.68 22.10 -5.90
CA TYR A 66 -1.25 21.89 -6.15
C TYR A 66 -0.60 21.21 -4.94
N LEU A 67 -0.04 20.03 -5.17
CA LEU A 67 0.77 19.24 -4.26
C LEU A 67 1.89 18.56 -5.06
N THR A 68 2.96 18.17 -4.41
CA THR A 68 4.15 17.61 -5.10
C THR A 68 4.26 16.10 -4.91
N ASP A 69 5.20 15.50 -5.64
CA ASP A 69 5.59 14.10 -5.44
C ASP A 69 6.07 13.83 -4.01
N ALA A 70 6.57 14.83 -3.28
CA ALA A 70 6.94 14.68 -1.87
C ALA A 70 5.70 14.49 -0.97
N ASP A 71 4.54 15.00 -1.37
CA ASP A 71 3.26 14.79 -0.69
C ASP A 71 2.60 13.48 -1.12
N ALA A 72 2.93 12.95 -2.30
CA ALA A 72 2.25 11.79 -2.88
C ALA A 72 3.00 10.45 -2.73
N ARG A 73 4.34 10.44 -2.83
CA ARG A 73 5.14 9.21 -2.88
C ARG A 73 5.38 8.52 -1.54
N PRO A 74 5.64 9.23 -0.44
CA PRO A 74 5.89 8.57 0.83
C PRO A 74 4.69 7.74 1.30
N PRO A 75 4.89 6.49 1.77
CA PRO A 75 3.82 5.70 2.37
C PRO A 75 3.14 6.41 3.56
N GLY A 76 3.93 7.20 4.30
CA GLY A 76 3.50 7.99 5.45
C GLY A 76 2.78 9.29 5.12
N SER A 77 2.61 9.65 3.84
CA SER A 77 1.91 10.87 3.42
C SER A 77 0.50 10.97 4.02
N ALA A 78 0.09 12.20 4.29
CA ALA A 78 -1.16 12.49 5.02
C ALA A 78 -2.26 13.06 4.13
N ASN A 79 -1.95 13.51 2.91
CA ASN A 79 -2.95 14.19 2.08
C ASN A 79 -3.96 13.20 1.49
N PRO A 80 -5.28 13.45 1.60
CA PRO A 80 -6.32 12.57 1.06
C PRO A 80 -6.39 12.52 -0.47
N PHE A 81 -5.78 13.47 -1.19
CA PHE A 81 -5.91 13.61 -2.65
C PHE A 81 -4.60 13.44 -3.41
N ALA A 82 -3.45 13.36 -2.73
CA ALA A 82 -2.14 13.27 -3.37
C ALA A 82 -1.74 11.80 -3.59
N HIS A 83 -2.30 11.18 -4.64
CA HIS A 83 -2.02 9.79 -5.00
C HIS A 83 -1.56 9.71 -6.46
N LEU A 84 -0.50 8.94 -6.71
CA LEU A 84 0.03 8.79 -8.07
C LEU A 84 -0.84 7.86 -8.92
N TRP A 85 -1.35 6.79 -8.32
CA TRP A 85 -2.05 5.71 -9.01
C TRP A 85 -3.49 5.56 -8.49
N ASP A 86 -4.22 6.67 -8.48
CA ASP A 86 -5.64 6.72 -8.14
C ASP A 86 -6.45 7.08 -9.39
N SER A 87 -7.56 6.38 -9.57
CA SER A 87 -8.45 6.52 -10.73
C SER A 87 -9.84 7.02 -10.34
N GLY A 88 -10.12 7.12 -9.04
CA GLY A 88 -11.43 7.51 -8.51
C GLY A 88 -11.44 8.92 -7.93
N ALA A 89 -12.64 9.43 -7.68
CA ALA A 89 -12.84 10.67 -6.93
C ALA A 89 -12.65 10.48 -5.41
N SER A 90 -12.65 9.24 -4.95
CA SER A 90 -12.58 8.85 -3.54
C SER A 90 -11.73 7.59 -3.44
N ALA A 91 -10.66 7.67 -2.66
CA ALA A 91 -9.72 6.55 -2.56
C ALA A 91 -10.38 5.28 -2.00
N VAL A 92 -11.37 5.46 -1.12
CA VAL A 92 -12.16 4.41 -0.48
C VAL A 92 -13.12 3.76 -1.49
N ASP A 93 -13.86 4.56 -2.25
CA ASP A 93 -14.83 4.04 -3.21
C ASP A 93 -14.15 3.29 -4.35
N GLU A 94 -13.00 3.81 -4.80
CA GLU A 94 -12.20 3.15 -5.83
C GLU A 94 -11.60 1.84 -5.32
N LEU A 95 -11.16 1.77 -4.05
CA LEU A 95 -10.70 0.52 -3.46
C LEU A 95 -11.84 -0.52 -3.44
N ASN A 96 -13.02 -0.12 -2.98
CA ASN A 96 -14.20 -0.98 -2.93
C ASN A 96 -14.63 -1.46 -4.32
N ARG A 97 -14.46 -0.62 -5.35
CA ARG A 97 -14.71 -0.98 -6.74
C ARG A 97 -13.68 -1.98 -7.26
N LEU A 98 -12.39 -1.74 -7.02
CA LEU A 98 -11.30 -2.63 -7.43
C LEU A 98 -11.39 -4.00 -6.76
N VAL A 99 -11.84 -4.08 -5.50
CA VAL A 99 -12.11 -5.37 -4.83
C VAL A 99 -13.11 -6.22 -5.64
N LYS A 100 -14.16 -5.61 -6.20
CA LYS A 100 -15.15 -6.30 -7.04
C LYS A 100 -14.55 -6.72 -8.39
N VAL A 101 -13.80 -5.83 -9.04
CA VAL A 101 -13.12 -6.13 -10.31
C VAL A 101 -12.13 -7.28 -10.13
N ARG A 102 -11.36 -7.25 -9.04
CA ARG A 102 -10.40 -8.30 -8.67
C ARG A 102 -11.06 -9.64 -8.48
N SER A 103 -12.13 -9.69 -7.70
CA SER A 103 -12.88 -10.93 -7.47
C SER A 103 -13.38 -11.53 -8.78
N LEU A 104 -13.95 -10.70 -9.67
CA LEU A 104 -14.41 -11.13 -10.99
C LEU A 104 -13.24 -11.61 -11.87
N ALA A 105 -12.13 -10.88 -11.90
CA ALA A 105 -10.95 -11.22 -12.69
C ALA A 105 -10.34 -12.57 -12.24
N LEU A 106 -10.14 -12.76 -10.94
CA LEU A 106 -9.65 -14.03 -10.39
C LEU A 106 -10.59 -15.20 -10.66
N SER A 107 -11.92 -14.97 -10.64
CA SER A 107 -12.90 -16.02 -10.94
C SER A 107 -12.88 -16.49 -12.40
N ARG A 108 -12.32 -15.68 -13.31
CA ARG A 108 -12.27 -15.95 -14.75
C ARG A 108 -10.87 -16.29 -15.25
N LEU A 109 -9.84 -16.10 -14.43
CA LEU A 109 -8.46 -16.35 -14.79
C LEU A 109 -8.26 -17.85 -15.10
N SER A 110 -7.68 -18.14 -16.27
CA SER A 110 -7.48 -19.51 -16.78
C SER A 110 -6.36 -19.56 -17.81
N GLU A 111 -6.07 -20.75 -18.34
CA GLU A 111 -5.14 -20.94 -19.47
C GLU A 111 -5.42 -20.02 -20.68
N LYS A 112 -6.65 -19.53 -20.86
CA LYS A 112 -7.02 -18.61 -21.95
C LYS A 112 -6.36 -17.23 -21.82
N ASN A 113 -5.78 -16.93 -20.67
CA ASN A 113 -5.06 -15.70 -20.42
C ASN A 113 -3.58 -15.76 -20.83
N ILE A 114 -3.11 -16.91 -21.32
CA ILE A 114 -1.79 -17.07 -21.94
C ILE A 114 -1.94 -17.52 -23.40
N SER A 115 -0.91 -17.28 -24.22
CA SER A 115 -0.95 -17.63 -25.65
C SER A 115 -0.97 -19.15 -25.86
N PRO A 116 -1.67 -19.68 -26.89
CA PRO A 116 -1.58 -21.08 -27.26
C PRO A 116 -0.11 -21.50 -27.47
N GLY A 117 0.32 -22.57 -26.78
CA GLY A 117 1.70 -23.06 -26.82
C GLY A 117 2.65 -22.43 -25.77
N ALA A 118 2.20 -21.41 -25.01
CA ALA A 118 2.95 -20.91 -23.87
C ALA A 118 2.95 -21.95 -22.72
N PRO A 119 4.03 -22.05 -21.92
CA PRO A 119 4.03 -22.91 -20.73
C PRO A 119 2.98 -22.47 -19.72
N MET A 120 2.23 -23.42 -19.15
CA MET A 120 1.20 -23.15 -18.13
C MET A 120 1.72 -22.37 -16.92
N ALA A 121 2.99 -22.54 -16.55
CA ALA A 121 3.62 -21.80 -15.44
C ALA A 121 3.61 -20.26 -15.67
N THR A 122 3.58 -19.79 -16.92
CA THR A 122 3.50 -18.36 -17.24
C THR A 122 2.14 -17.73 -16.88
N LEU A 123 1.13 -18.54 -16.54
CA LEU A 123 -0.12 -18.05 -15.97
C LEU A 123 0.11 -17.37 -14.61
N GLU A 124 1.16 -17.75 -13.86
CA GLU A 124 1.56 -17.08 -12.62
C GLU A 124 1.88 -15.60 -12.87
N ASN A 125 2.51 -15.26 -14.00
CA ASN A 125 2.89 -13.89 -14.35
C ASN A 125 1.66 -13.00 -14.61
N VAL A 126 0.55 -13.59 -15.08
CA VAL A 126 -0.73 -12.88 -15.25
C VAL A 126 -1.48 -12.81 -13.91
N LEU A 127 -1.33 -13.83 -13.07
CA LEU A 127 -1.96 -13.90 -11.76
C LEU A 127 -1.46 -12.80 -10.82
N VAL A 128 -0.15 -12.55 -10.72
CA VAL A 128 0.39 -11.56 -9.77
C VAL A 128 -0.25 -10.16 -9.91
N PRO A 129 -0.27 -9.53 -11.09
CA PRO A 129 -0.89 -8.20 -11.25
C PRO A 129 -2.41 -8.23 -11.00
N VAL A 130 -3.11 -9.32 -11.28
CA VAL A 130 -4.54 -9.46 -10.97
C VAL A 130 -4.77 -9.63 -9.47
N TYR A 131 -3.97 -10.47 -8.80
CA TYR A 131 -4.08 -10.75 -7.36
C TYR A 131 -3.71 -9.52 -6.52
N LEU A 132 -2.80 -8.67 -6.99
CA LEU A 132 -2.37 -7.45 -6.31
C LEU A 132 -2.93 -6.16 -6.96
N MET A 133 -3.99 -6.25 -7.78
CA MET A 133 -4.46 -5.09 -8.54
C MET A 133 -4.95 -3.93 -7.68
N HIS A 134 -5.34 -4.20 -6.43
CA HIS A 134 -5.81 -3.20 -5.46
C HIS A 134 -4.68 -2.47 -4.75
N ARG A 135 -3.41 -2.89 -4.89
CA ARG A 135 -2.29 -2.45 -4.03
C ARG A 135 -2.12 -0.94 -3.93
N PHE A 136 -2.19 -0.24 -5.07
CA PHE A 136 -1.99 1.20 -5.12
C PHE A 136 -3.17 1.96 -4.54
N GLN A 137 -4.38 1.42 -4.73
CA GLN A 137 -5.58 2.02 -4.18
C GLN A 137 -5.70 1.80 -2.68
N ALA A 138 -5.21 0.65 -2.19
CA ALA A 138 -5.07 0.40 -0.77
C ALA A 138 -4.06 1.37 -0.13
N GLU A 139 -2.92 1.63 -0.78
CA GLU A 139 -1.99 2.69 -0.35
C GLU A 139 -2.69 4.05 -0.27
N ALA A 140 -3.39 4.46 -1.34
CA ALA A 140 -4.15 5.71 -1.38
C ALA A 140 -5.18 5.80 -0.23
N ALA A 141 -5.94 4.73 0.01
CA ALA A 141 -6.92 4.66 1.09
C ALA A 141 -6.26 4.74 2.47
N THR A 142 -5.09 4.10 2.69
CA THR A 142 -4.41 4.22 3.99
C THR A 142 -4.02 5.65 4.32
N LYS A 143 -3.69 6.50 3.33
CA LYS A 143 -3.33 7.91 3.55
C LYS A 143 -4.44 8.74 4.21
N LEU A 144 -5.70 8.31 4.13
CA LEU A 144 -6.82 8.93 4.83
C LEU A 144 -6.80 8.62 6.34
N ILE A 145 -6.20 7.51 6.77
CA ILE A 145 -6.07 7.13 8.19
C ILE A 145 -4.98 8.01 8.81
N GLY A 146 -5.31 8.79 9.85
CA GLY A 146 -4.45 9.86 10.34
C GLY A 146 -4.20 10.94 9.29
N GLY A 147 -5.09 11.06 8.30
CA GLY A 147 -4.98 11.98 7.18
C GLY A 147 -5.22 13.43 7.59
N VAL A 148 -4.67 14.33 6.78
CA VAL A 148 -4.74 15.77 6.95
C VAL A 148 -5.01 16.39 5.58
N ASN A 149 -6.11 17.12 5.47
CA ASN A 149 -6.38 18.00 4.35
C ASN A 149 -5.55 19.28 4.51
N TYR A 150 -4.46 19.36 3.77
CA TYR A 150 -3.62 20.55 3.70
C TYR A 150 -3.36 20.94 2.25
N THR A 151 -2.95 22.18 2.08
CA THR A 151 -2.52 22.77 0.82
C THR A 151 -1.27 23.61 1.08
N TYR A 152 -0.61 24.08 0.02
CA TYR A 152 0.38 25.15 0.14
C TYR A 152 -0.31 26.51 0.24
N ALA A 153 -1.21 26.63 1.22
CA ALA A 153 -2.00 27.83 1.44
C ALA A 153 -1.10 29.05 1.70
N VAL A 154 -1.41 30.15 1.03
CA VAL A 154 -0.82 31.46 1.30
C VAL A 154 -1.80 32.32 2.09
N ARG A 155 -1.28 33.28 2.87
CA ARG A 155 -2.11 34.14 3.70
C ARG A 155 -3.20 34.83 2.86
N GLY A 156 -4.46 34.51 3.15
CA GLY A 156 -5.63 35.15 2.53
C GLY A 156 -6.13 34.50 1.24
N ASP A 157 -5.61 33.34 0.83
CA ASP A 157 -6.12 32.61 -0.35
C ASP A 157 -7.36 31.73 -0.08
N GLY A 158 -7.71 31.55 1.20
CA GLY A 158 -8.88 30.78 1.64
C GLY A 158 -8.70 29.26 1.58
N GLN A 159 -7.51 28.76 1.27
CA GLN A 159 -7.25 27.33 1.24
C GLN A 159 -6.99 26.77 2.65
N PRO A 160 -7.33 25.50 2.92
CA PRO A 160 -7.09 24.87 4.21
C PRO A 160 -5.58 24.67 4.43
N PRO A 161 -4.99 25.25 5.48
CA PRO A 161 -3.55 25.10 5.73
C PRO A 161 -3.21 23.76 6.38
N ASN A 162 -4.07 23.23 7.25
CA ASN A 162 -3.87 21.99 8.00
C ASN A 162 -5.16 21.59 8.73
N GLU A 163 -5.92 20.66 8.16
CA GLU A 163 -7.18 20.19 8.73
C GLU A 163 -7.20 18.66 8.83
N PRO A 164 -7.17 18.08 10.04
CA PRO A 164 -7.37 16.64 10.21
C PRO A 164 -8.67 16.18 9.56
N LEU A 165 -8.63 15.02 8.89
CA LEU A 165 -9.84 14.47 8.26
C LEU A 165 -10.88 14.08 9.32
N PRO A 166 -12.19 14.22 9.02
CA PRO A 166 -13.24 13.74 9.91
C PRO A 166 -13.06 12.27 10.26
N SER A 167 -13.23 11.93 11.54
CA SER A 167 -12.98 10.57 12.05
C SER A 167 -13.80 9.48 11.35
N GLU A 168 -15.00 9.81 10.86
CA GLU A 168 -15.83 8.91 10.06
C GLU A 168 -15.16 8.54 8.73
N GLN A 169 -14.56 9.51 8.03
CA GLN A 169 -13.84 9.24 6.79
C GLN A 169 -12.60 8.36 7.05
N GLN A 170 -11.89 8.60 8.15
CA GLN A 170 -10.73 7.78 8.52
C GLN A 170 -11.14 6.33 8.85
N ARG A 171 -12.26 6.14 9.54
CA ARG A 171 -12.82 4.81 9.85
C ARG A 171 -13.30 4.09 8.61
N ALA A 172 -13.98 4.78 7.68
CA ALA A 172 -14.38 4.21 6.40
C ALA A 172 -13.16 3.73 5.59
N ALA A 173 -12.07 4.52 5.59
CA ALA A 173 -10.81 4.11 4.98
C ALA A 173 -10.19 2.89 5.66
N LEU A 174 -10.15 2.86 7.00
CA LEU A 174 -9.67 1.70 7.76
C LEU A 174 -10.47 0.44 7.42
N THR A 175 -11.81 0.52 7.40
CA THR A 175 -12.67 -0.62 7.02
C THR A 175 -12.38 -1.11 5.60
N ALA A 176 -12.24 -0.20 4.63
CA ALA A 176 -11.98 -0.58 3.24
C ALA A 176 -10.60 -1.24 3.07
N VAL A 177 -9.56 -0.75 3.76
CA VAL A 177 -8.22 -1.36 3.72
C VAL A 177 -8.24 -2.73 4.40
N LEU A 178 -8.86 -2.86 5.58
CA LEU A 178 -8.95 -4.13 6.31
C LEU A 178 -9.70 -5.21 5.53
N GLN A 179 -10.66 -4.83 4.67
CA GLN A 179 -11.32 -5.79 3.78
C GLN A 179 -10.32 -6.52 2.87
N THR A 180 -9.22 -5.87 2.49
CA THR A 180 -8.16 -6.47 1.66
C THR A 180 -7.22 -7.39 2.44
N LEU A 181 -7.27 -7.37 3.78
CA LEU A 181 -6.48 -8.26 4.64
C LEU A 181 -7.27 -9.49 5.11
N ARG A 182 -8.57 -9.54 4.83
CA ARG A 182 -9.41 -10.63 5.30
C ARG A 182 -9.07 -11.96 4.61
N PRO A 183 -9.18 -13.09 5.32
CA PRO A 183 -8.89 -14.41 4.75
C PRO A 183 -9.68 -14.76 3.48
N ASP A 184 -10.96 -14.37 3.40
CA ASP A 184 -11.81 -14.66 2.24
C ASP A 184 -11.47 -13.81 1.02
N PHE A 185 -10.89 -12.62 1.21
CA PHE A 185 -10.39 -11.80 0.11
C PHE A 185 -9.06 -12.34 -0.44
N LEU A 186 -8.21 -12.86 0.45
CA LEU A 186 -6.88 -13.34 0.10
C LEU A 186 -6.85 -14.78 -0.40
N GLU A 187 -7.86 -15.59 -0.06
CA GLU A 187 -7.96 -16.95 -0.55
C GLU A 187 -8.02 -17.00 -2.08
N MET A 188 -7.14 -17.81 -2.67
CA MET A 188 -7.10 -18.03 -4.11
C MET A 188 -8.03 -19.17 -4.51
N PRO A 189 -8.75 -19.08 -5.65
CA PRO A 189 -9.61 -20.16 -6.12
C PRO A 189 -8.85 -21.48 -6.32
N ALA A 190 -9.36 -22.58 -5.75
CA ALA A 190 -8.71 -23.89 -5.84
C ALA A 190 -8.49 -24.38 -7.29
N GLY A 191 -9.45 -24.09 -8.19
CA GLY A 191 -9.33 -24.43 -9.60
C GLY A 191 -8.25 -23.64 -10.35
N LEU A 192 -7.90 -22.44 -9.86
CA LEU A 192 -6.78 -21.67 -10.40
C LEU A 192 -5.45 -22.23 -9.89
N ILE A 193 -5.35 -22.54 -8.60
CA ILE A 193 -4.13 -23.15 -8.01
C ILE A 193 -3.77 -24.45 -8.76
N ALA A 194 -4.77 -25.27 -9.09
CA ALA A 194 -4.57 -26.53 -9.81
C ALA A 194 -4.00 -26.36 -11.24
N GLN A 195 -4.08 -25.15 -11.83
CA GLN A 195 -3.55 -24.84 -13.16
C GLN A 195 -2.11 -24.32 -13.14
N LEU A 196 -1.49 -24.13 -11.96
CA LEU A 196 -0.18 -23.50 -11.80
C LEU A 196 0.91 -24.55 -11.53
N PRO A 197 1.51 -25.18 -12.56
CA PRO A 197 2.63 -26.08 -12.37
C PRO A 197 3.91 -25.30 -11.99
N PRO A 198 4.96 -26.00 -11.50
CA PRO A 198 6.29 -25.43 -11.38
C PRO A 198 6.80 -24.83 -12.69
N HIS A 199 7.65 -23.81 -12.55
CA HIS A 199 8.30 -23.14 -13.68
C HIS A 199 9.29 -24.07 -14.40
N PRO A 200 9.18 -24.26 -15.73
CA PRO A 200 10.11 -25.08 -16.50
C PRO A 200 11.44 -24.35 -16.78
N PRO A 201 12.51 -25.07 -17.18
CA PRO A 201 13.75 -24.44 -17.64
C PRO A 201 13.50 -23.39 -18.73
N GLY A 202 14.15 -22.24 -18.63
CA GLY A 202 13.97 -21.10 -19.54
C GLY A 202 12.86 -20.12 -19.13
N TYR A 203 12.07 -20.44 -18.10
CA TYR A 203 11.03 -19.57 -17.57
C TYR A 203 11.16 -19.46 -16.04
N PRO A 204 12.30 -18.98 -15.50
CA PRO A 204 12.46 -18.88 -14.05
C PRO A 204 11.51 -17.84 -13.46
N ARG A 205 11.14 -18.02 -12.18
CA ARG A 205 10.56 -16.94 -11.38
C ARG A 205 11.52 -15.75 -11.30
N ASP A 206 10.96 -14.56 -11.21
CA ASP A 206 11.68 -13.30 -11.11
C ASP A 206 11.06 -12.37 -10.06
N ARG A 207 11.45 -11.09 -10.06
CA ARG A 207 10.94 -10.08 -9.14
C ARG A 207 9.42 -9.84 -9.24
N GLU A 208 8.77 -10.31 -10.30
CA GLU A 208 7.33 -10.19 -10.52
C GLU A 208 6.58 -11.45 -10.11
N SER A 209 7.28 -12.45 -9.55
CA SER A 209 6.71 -13.67 -8.97
C SER A 209 6.55 -13.54 -7.45
N PHE A 210 5.70 -14.38 -6.85
CA PHE A 210 5.64 -14.47 -5.39
C PHE A 210 6.81 -15.29 -4.85
N ASP A 211 7.38 -14.86 -3.73
CA ASP A 211 8.25 -15.72 -2.93
C ASP A 211 7.46 -16.94 -2.45
N SER A 212 8.13 -18.09 -2.31
CA SER A 212 7.47 -19.38 -1.99
C SER A 212 8.20 -20.10 -0.87
N HIS A 213 7.45 -20.68 0.07
CA HIS A 213 7.97 -21.54 1.12
C HIS A 213 7.99 -23.02 0.71
N THR A 214 7.22 -23.38 -0.32
CA THR A 214 7.09 -24.77 -0.83
C THR A 214 8.11 -25.13 -1.91
N GLY A 215 9.06 -24.24 -2.20
CA GLY A 215 10.10 -24.45 -3.19
C GLY A 215 9.55 -24.35 -4.62
N LEU A 216 9.52 -25.48 -5.33
CA LEU A 216 9.22 -25.50 -6.77
C LEU A 216 7.74 -25.24 -7.10
N VAL A 217 6.83 -25.76 -6.27
CA VAL A 217 5.38 -25.64 -6.52
C VAL A 217 4.87 -24.24 -6.14
N PHE A 218 3.75 -23.85 -6.74
CA PHE A 218 3.10 -22.58 -6.40
C PHE A 218 2.59 -22.58 -4.95
N ASP A 219 2.84 -21.49 -4.24
CA ASP A 219 2.48 -21.32 -2.82
C ASP A 219 1.40 -20.24 -2.66
N PRO A 220 0.11 -20.63 -2.57
CA PRO A 220 -0.98 -19.67 -2.39
C PRO A 220 -0.95 -19.00 -1.02
N GLN A 221 -0.32 -19.62 -0.01
CA GLN A 221 -0.19 -19.04 1.33
C GLN A 221 0.84 -17.91 1.31
N ALA A 222 1.98 -18.11 0.64
CA ALA A 222 3.00 -17.06 0.49
C ALA A 222 2.49 -15.85 -0.33
N ALA A 223 1.65 -16.09 -1.34
CA ALA A 223 0.99 -15.00 -2.07
C ALA A 223 0.10 -14.13 -1.16
N ALA A 224 -0.66 -14.76 -0.25
CA ALA A 224 -1.45 -14.04 0.75
C ALA A 224 -0.56 -13.29 1.75
N GLU A 225 0.50 -13.93 2.25
CA GLU A 225 1.49 -13.34 3.16
C GLU A 225 2.20 -12.12 2.58
N SER A 226 2.46 -12.12 1.27
CA SER A 226 3.05 -10.98 0.56
C SER A 226 2.16 -9.74 0.67
N TRP A 227 0.85 -9.87 0.43
CA TRP A 227 -0.07 -8.75 0.59
C TRP A 227 -0.31 -8.38 2.07
N ILE A 228 -0.38 -9.37 2.97
CA ILE A 228 -0.52 -9.10 4.40
C ILE A 228 0.62 -8.21 4.88
N ASN A 229 1.87 -8.55 4.53
CA ASN A 229 3.02 -7.76 4.93
C ASN A 229 2.94 -6.33 4.36
N ALA A 230 2.72 -6.21 3.05
CA ALA A 230 2.60 -4.90 2.39
C ALA A 230 1.45 -4.06 2.97
N GLY A 231 0.30 -4.65 3.25
CA GLY A 231 -0.85 -3.95 3.84
C GLY A 231 -0.60 -3.51 5.28
N LEU A 232 0.10 -4.33 6.07
CA LEU A 232 0.51 -3.97 7.43
C LEU A 232 1.58 -2.87 7.43
N ASP A 233 2.56 -2.91 6.52
CA ASP A 233 3.53 -1.82 6.33
C ASP A 233 2.85 -0.47 6.10
N LEU A 234 1.78 -0.46 5.29
CA LEU A 234 0.99 0.75 4.98
C LEU A 234 0.15 1.25 6.18
N LEU A 235 -0.49 0.33 6.90
CA LEU A 235 -1.34 0.64 8.06
C LEU A 235 -0.54 1.07 9.28
N LEU A 236 0.62 0.46 9.50
CA LEU A 236 1.46 0.61 10.70
C LEU A 236 2.63 1.56 10.50
N GLN A 237 2.52 2.42 9.49
CA GLN A 237 3.52 3.43 9.18
C GLN A 237 3.72 4.37 10.41
N PRO A 238 4.96 4.59 10.91
CA PRO A 238 5.19 5.28 12.18
C PRO A 238 4.62 6.70 12.27
N GLU A 239 4.80 7.52 11.23
CA GLU A 239 4.31 8.89 11.14
C GLU A 239 2.78 8.94 11.10
N ARG A 240 2.13 7.96 10.46
CA ARG A 240 0.67 7.79 10.49
C ARG A 240 0.19 7.54 11.91
N LEU A 241 0.81 6.59 12.61
CA LEU A 241 0.45 6.27 13.99
C LEU A 241 0.70 7.48 14.91
N ALA A 242 1.80 8.21 14.73
CA ALA A 242 2.10 9.43 15.48
C ALA A 242 1.04 10.53 15.24
N ARG A 243 0.54 10.67 14.00
CA ARG A 243 -0.58 11.57 13.71
C ARG A 243 -1.86 11.13 14.42
N LEU A 244 -2.19 9.84 14.45
CA LEU A 244 -3.36 9.33 15.20
C LEU A 244 -3.24 9.66 16.70
N VAL A 245 -2.05 9.52 17.28
CA VAL A 245 -1.79 9.94 18.68
C VAL A 245 -2.11 11.41 18.86
N SER A 246 -1.56 12.29 18.01
CA SER A 246 -1.79 13.74 18.12
C SER A 246 -3.26 14.12 17.89
N GLN A 247 -3.91 13.54 16.89
CA GLN A 247 -5.31 13.83 16.55
C GLN A 247 -6.26 13.37 17.64
N ASN A 248 -6.00 12.21 18.26
CA ASN A 248 -6.79 11.70 19.37
C ASN A 248 -6.60 12.54 20.65
N ALA A 249 -5.38 13.02 20.92
CA ALA A 249 -5.12 13.93 22.03
C ALA A 249 -5.87 15.27 21.89
N SER A 250 -5.99 15.80 20.68
CA SER A 250 -6.74 17.05 20.42
C SER A 250 -8.25 16.85 20.35
N ALA A 251 -8.73 15.67 19.95
CA ALA A 251 -10.14 15.35 19.80
C ALA A 251 -10.42 13.90 20.25
N PRO A 252 -10.93 13.68 21.48
CA PRO A 252 -11.07 12.34 22.08
C PRO A 252 -11.96 11.33 21.32
N LYS A 253 -12.72 11.76 20.30
CA LYS A 253 -13.55 10.89 19.45
C LYS A 253 -12.88 10.52 18.10
N SER A 254 -11.68 11.02 17.86
CA SER A 254 -10.86 10.66 16.69
C SER A 254 -10.44 9.20 16.74
N LEU A 255 -10.22 8.62 15.55
CA LEU A 255 -9.66 7.28 15.41
C LEU A 255 -8.36 7.19 16.22
N SER A 256 -8.23 6.14 17.04
CA SER A 256 -7.07 5.94 17.91
C SER A 256 -6.16 4.81 17.39
N VAL A 257 -4.91 4.78 17.86
CA VAL A 257 -3.98 3.67 17.57
C VAL A 257 -4.52 2.34 18.09
N ASN A 258 -5.12 2.33 19.29
CA ASN A 258 -5.73 1.12 19.85
C ASN A 258 -6.90 0.62 19.01
N GLU A 259 -7.78 1.53 18.55
CA GLU A 259 -8.90 1.17 17.67
C GLU A 259 -8.40 0.56 16.34
N LEU A 260 -7.31 1.10 15.77
CA LEU A 260 -6.67 0.52 14.59
C LEU A 260 -6.10 -0.88 14.87
N PHE A 261 -5.38 -1.07 15.99
CA PHE A 261 -4.83 -2.37 16.37
C PHE A 261 -5.92 -3.41 16.65
N ASP A 262 -7.00 -3.02 17.32
CA ASP A 262 -8.17 -3.86 17.56
C ASP A 262 -8.81 -4.32 16.24
N ALA A 263 -8.95 -3.40 15.28
CA ALA A 263 -9.55 -3.71 13.99
C ALA A 263 -8.67 -4.68 13.15
N ILE A 264 -7.34 -4.58 13.24
CA ILE A 264 -6.43 -5.55 12.60
C ILE A 264 -6.56 -6.94 13.27
N LEU A 265 -6.59 -7.00 14.60
CA LEU A 265 -6.81 -8.27 15.30
C LEU A 265 -8.15 -8.89 14.94
N GLN A 266 -9.21 -8.08 14.89
CA GLN A 266 -10.53 -8.53 14.49
C GLN A 266 -10.53 -9.11 13.07
N ALA A 267 -9.80 -8.50 12.13
CA ALA A 267 -9.63 -9.04 10.78
C ALA A 267 -8.89 -10.39 10.73
N SER A 268 -8.07 -10.70 11.75
CA SER A 268 -7.37 -11.99 11.89
C SER A 268 -8.14 -13.03 12.71
N GLU A 269 -9.35 -12.71 13.17
CA GLU A 269 -10.15 -13.65 13.95
C GLU A 269 -10.47 -14.93 13.17
N ARG A 270 -10.32 -16.04 13.88
CA ARG A 270 -10.61 -17.37 13.36
C ARG A 270 -12.01 -17.79 13.77
N THR A 271 -12.89 -18.00 12.79
CA THR A 271 -14.29 -18.41 13.02
C THR A 271 -14.54 -19.84 12.57
N SER A 272 -15.65 -20.43 13.04
CA SER A 272 -16.07 -21.77 12.60
C SER A 272 -16.47 -21.80 11.12
N ALA A 273 -16.93 -20.67 10.56
CA ALA A 273 -17.32 -20.53 9.15
C ALA A 273 -16.14 -20.60 8.18
N GLN A 274 -14.91 -20.34 8.64
CA GLN A 274 -13.73 -20.34 7.78
C GLN A 274 -13.25 -21.76 7.44
N ASN A 275 -12.81 -21.96 6.21
CA ASN A 275 -12.19 -23.19 5.76
C ASN A 275 -10.72 -23.31 6.20
N GLY A 276 -10.05 -24.41 5.81
CA GLY A 276 -8.65 -24.67 6.15
C GLY A 276 -7.68 -23.57 5.68
N PRO A 277 -7.64 -23.25 4.37
CA PRO A 277 -6.83 -22.15 3.83
C PRO A 277 -7.07 -20.81 4.53
N GLN A 278 -8.32 -20.40 4.70
CA GLN A 278 -8.66 -19.14 5.36
C GLN A 278 -8.15 -19.08 6.82
N LYS A 279 -8.21 -20.21 7.55
CA LYS A 279 -7.65 -20.29 8.90
C LYS A 279 -6.13 -20.14 8.93
N GLN A 280 -5.41 -20.55 7.89
CA GLN A 280 -3.96 -20.35 7.80
C GLN A 280 -3.62 -18.91 7.43
N ILE A 281 -4.36 -18.30 6.50
CA ILE A 281 -4.23 -16.88 6.17
C ILE A 281 -4.48 -16.01 7.42
N ALA A 282 -5.53 -16.32 8.20
CA ALA A 282 -5.82 -15.62 9.46
C ALA A 282 -4.65 -15.72 10.46
N ARG A 283 -4.01 -16.89 10.58
CA ARG A 283 -2.82 -17.07 11.43
C ARG A 283 -1.62 -16.27 10.92
N ALA A 284 -1.44 -16.20 9.61
CA ALA A 284 -0.37 -15.40 9.02
C ALA A 284 -0.57 -13.90 9.28
N LEU A 285 -1.80 -13.38 9.15
CA LEU A 285 -2.13 -12.01 9.51
C LEU A 285 -1.85 -11.73 11.00
N GLU A 286 -2.29 -12.61 11.89
CA GLU A 286 -2.02 -12.51 13.32
C GLU A 286 -0.51 -12.50 13.62
N LYS A 287 0.24 -13.41 12.99
CA LYS A 287 1.70 -13.54 13.14
C LYS A 287 2.45 -12.30 12.64
N GLN A 288 2.16 -11.87 11.42
CA GLN A 288 2.83 -10.72 10.82
C GLN A 288 2.45 -9.44 11.57
N PHE A 289 1.21 -9.31 12.06
CA PHE A 289 0.85 -8.18 12.90
C PHE A 289 1.72 -8.10 14.16
N LEU A 290 1.94 -9.22 14.86
CA LEU A 290 2.86 -9.27 16.00
C LEU A 290 4.30 -8.86 15.60
N GLN A 291 4.79 -9.32 14.45
CA GLN A 291 6.12 -8.94 13.95
C GLN A 291 6.23 -7.42 13.70
N HIS A 292 5.21 -6.80 13.11
CA HIS A 292 5.20 -5.35 12.90
C HIS A 292 5.11 -4.57 14.21
N LEU A 293 4.36 -5.07 15.21
CA LEU A 293 4.35 -4.47 16.55
C LEU A 293 5.74 -4.50 17.20
N LEU A 294 6.46 -5.63 17.07
CA LEU A 294 7.84 -5.76 17.56
C LEU A 294 8.77 -4.77 16.85
N GLN A 295 8.65 -4.61 15.53
CA GLN A 295 9.41 -3.62 14.77
C GLN A 295 9.13 -2.19 15.26
N LEU A 296 7.86 -1.82 15.47
CA LEU A 296 7.48 -0.51 16.02
C LEU A 296 8.04 -0.26 17.42
N ALA A 297 8.05 -1.30 18.26
CA ALA A 297 8.56 -1.21 19.63
C ALA A 297 10.10 -1.10 19.68
N LEU A 298 10.81 -1.74 18.76
CA LEU A 298 12.28 -1.79 18.72
C LEU A 298 12.92 -0.66 17.91
N ASN A 299 12.18 -0.05 16.98
CA ASN A 299 12.69 1.03 16.15
C ASN A 299 12.82 2.34 16.96
N ARG A 300 14.05 2.85 17.06
CA ARG A 300 14.38 4.09 17.80
C ARG A 300 13.90 5.37 17.11
N GLU A 301 13.57 5.29 15.82
CA GLU A 301 13.02 6.42 15.06
C GLU A 301 11.49 6.55 15.22
N THR A 302 10.83 5.49 15.71
CA THR A 302 9.40 5.53 16.04
C THR A 302 9.16 6.51 17.19
N GLN A 303 8.08 7.30 17.09
CA GLN A 303 7.66 8.19 18.19
C GLN A 303 7.46 7.37 19.48
N PRO A 304 8.01 7.79 20.65
CA PRO A 304 7.96 7.01 21.88
C PRO A 304 6.56 6.54 22.29
N GLN A 305 5.53 7.37 22.07
CA GLN A 305 4.15 7.01 22.38
C GLN A 305 3.62 5.88 21.48
N VAL A 306 4.01 5.85 20.21
CA VAL A 306 3.66 4.76 19.28
C VAL A 306 4.32 3.46 19.71
N SER A 307 5.61 3.51 20.09
CA SER A 307 6.31 2.35 20.64
C SER A 307 5.66 1.85 21.94
N ALA A 308 5.18 2.76 22.80
CA ALA A 308 4.45 2.40 24.02
C ALA A 308 3.12 1.68 23.70
N TYR A 309 2.34 2.17 22.72
CA TYR A 309 1.13 1.47 22.25
C TYR A 309 1.45 0.07 21.70
N ALA A 310 2.55 -0.07 20.95
CA ALA A 310 2.96 -1.36 20.42
C ALA A 310 3.37 -2.35 21.54
N LEU A 311 4.17 -1.89 22.51
CA LEU A 311 4.55 -2.68 23.69
C LEU A 311 3.35 -3.10 24.53
N GLN A 312 2.41 -2.18 24.77
CA GLN A 312 1.16 -2.49 25.46
C GLN A 312 0.40 -3.59 24.73
N ARG A 313 0.23 -3.46 23.40
CA ARG A 313 -0.47 -4.45 22.59
C ARG A 313 0.20 -5.81 22.61
N ILE A 314 1.54 -5.86 22.59
CA ILE A 314 2.29 -7.12 22.71
C ILE A 314 2.01 -7.78 24.08
N ALA A 315 2.02 -7.00 25.17
CA ALA A 315 1.74 -7.51 26.52
C ALA A 315 0.30 -8.04 26.65
N ASP A 316 -0.68 -7.36 26.04
CA ASP A 316 -2.08 -7.81 26.01
C ASP A 316 -2.22 -9.15 25.27
N LEU A 317 -1.53 -9.31 24.13
CA LEU A 317 -1.50 -10.55 23.36
C LEU A 317 -0.83 -11.70 24.13
N GLU A 318 0.27 -11.43 24.84
CA GLU A 318 0.95 -12.41 25.69
C GLU A 318 0.02 -12.89 26.82
N SER A 319 -0.69 -11.96 27.47
CA SER A 319 -1.62 -12.26 28.57
C SER A 319 -2.82 -13.09 28.09
N ALA A 320 -3.44 -12.71 26.97
CA ALA A 320 -4.56 -13.43 26.40
C ALA A 320 -4.21 -14.88 25.96
N CYS A 321 -2.96 -15.12 25.59
CA CYS A 321 -2.46 -16.47 25.28
C CYS A 321 -2.31 -17.33 26.54
N CYS A 322 -1.83 -16.75 27.64
CA CYS A 322 -1.66 -17.44 28.91
C CYS A 322 -3.01 -17.83 29.54
N ASP A 323 -4.02 -16.97 29.48
CA ASP A 323 -5.35 -17.25 30.04
C ASP A 323 -6.11 -18.36 29.28
N ARG A 324 -5.80 -18.55 27.99
CA ARG A 324 -6.39 -19.63 27.16
C ARG A 324 -5.63 -20.96 27.27
N SER A 325 -4.49 -20.99 27.97
CA SER A 325 -3.55 -22.12 27.94
C SER A 325 -3.82 -23.22 28.98
N GLY A 326 -4.84 -24.02 28.71
CA GLY A 326 -4.78 -25.47 28.92
C GLY A 326 -4.23 -26.24 27.70
N ARG A 327 -4.03 -25.56 26.55
CA ARG A 327 -3.40 -26.13 25.35
C ARG A 327 -2.56 -25.07 24.61
N PRO A 328 -1.29 -25.33 24.28
CA PRO A 328 -0.49 -24.39 23.50
C PRO A 328 -0.98 -24.36 22.05
N SER A 329 -1.45 -23.20 21.60
CA SER A 329 -1.67 -22.90 20.17
C SER A 329 -0.31 -22.57 19.52
N ALA A 330 -0.24 -22.63 18.18
CA ALA A 330 0.96 -22.24 17.42
C ALA A 330 1.47 -20.80 17.72
N GLN A 331 0.63 -19.97 18.35
CA GLN A 331 0.97 -18.66 18.92
C GLN A 331 2.12 -18.74 19.95
N HIS A 332 2.27 -19.86 20.66
CA HIS A 332 3.29 -20.06 21.70
C HIS A 332 4.71 -20.31 21.16
N LEU A 333 4.84 -20.75 19.91
CA LEU A 333 6.15 -21.06 19.30
C LEU A 333 6.78 -19.82 18.65
N VAL A 334 6.01 -19.02 17.91
CA VAL A 334 6.55 -17.82 17.25
C VAL A 334 6.98 -16.75 18.26
N ALA A 335 6.20 -16.53 19.32
CA ALA A 335 6.55 -15.58 20.38
C ALA A 335 7.81 -15.99 21.18
N ARG A 336 8.17 -17.28 21.17
CA ARG A 336 9.40 -17.80 21.79
C ARG A 336 10.59 -17.80 20.84
N GLU A 337 10.39 -18.13 19.57
CA GLU A 337 11.46 -18.18 18.57
C GLU A 337 12.22 -16.85 18.46
N ASP A 338 11.50 -15.72 18.51
CA ASP A 338 12.08 -14.39 18.35
C ASP A 338 12.76 -13.85 19.62
N ARG A 339 12.38 -14.35 20.82
CA ARG A 339 13.09 -14.06 22.08
C ARG A 339 14.40 -14.84 22.22
N SER A 340 14.63 -15.85 21.38
CA SER A 340 15.81 -16.72 21.42
C SER A 340 16.86 -16.43 20.34
N ILE A 341 16.74 -15.36 19.55
CA ILE A 341 17.81 -14.92 18.65
C ILE A 341 18.80 -14.07 19.47
N PRO A 342 20.00 -14.56 19.83
CA PRO A 342 21.03 -13.70 20.38
C PRO A 342 21.36 -12.62 19.34
N ALA A 343 21.48 -11.37 19.79
CA ALA A 343 21.98 -10.27 18.98
C ALA A 343 23.20 -10.74 18.18
N ARG A 344 23.12 -10.69 16.85
CA ARG A 344 24.25 -11.03 15.99
C ARG A 344 25.44 -10.15 16.42
N PRO A 345 26.64 -10.73 16.64
CA PRO A 345 27.82 -9.92 16.90
C PRO A 345 28.12 -9.09 15.65
N GLU A 346 28.25 -7.78 15.87
CA GLU A 346 28.70 -6.81 14.89
C GLU A 346 30.06 -7.24 14.32
N SER A 347 30.09 -7.69 13.06
CA SER A 347 31.30 -7.93 12.28
C SER A 347 30.91 -7.83 10.80
N ALA A 348 31.60 -7.15 9.90
CA ALA A 348 32.81 -6.34 9.97
C ALA A 348 32.72 -5.30 8.83
N ARG A 349 33.31 -4.11 9.04
CA ARG A 349 33.47 -3.10 7.97
C ARG A 349 34.22 -3.69 6.77
N PRO A 350 33.86 -3.35 5.52
CA PRO A 350 34.72 -3.65 4.39
C PRO A 350 36.00 -2.81 4.49
N PRO A 351 37.19 -3.35 4.14
CA PRO A 351 38.41 -2.56 4.11
C PRO A 351 38.35 -1.54 2.97
N SER A 352 38.58 -0.29 3.34
CA SER A 352 38.91 0.81 2.42
C SER A 352 40.30 0.57 1.83
N SER A 353 40.39 0.43 0.51
CA SER A 353 41.62 0.71 -0.24
C SER A 353 41.33 1.16 -1.67
N ALA A 354 41.47 2.46 -1.90
CA ALA A 354 42.10 3.00 -3.11
C ALA A 354 43.59 3.27 -2.74
N PRO A 355 44.57 3.45 -3.67
CA PRO A 355 44.39 4.03 -5.00
C PRO A 355 45.27 3.48 -6.14
N HIS A 356 45.10 4.09 -7.31
CA HIS A 356 45.97 4.14 -8.50
C HIS A 356 45.87 3.03 -9.55
N SER A 357 45.13 3.33 -10.62
CA SER A 357 45.53 3.00 -11.99
C SER A 357 45.88 4.28 -12.74
N ARG A 358 47.12 4.32 -13.23
CA ARG A 358 47.74 5.40 -14.00
C ARG A 358 47.03 5.58 -15.35
N ARG A 359 47.00 6.83 -15.82
CA ARG A 359 46.77 7.20 -17.23
C ARG A 359 47.78 6.45 -18.10
N LEU A 360 47.29 5.68 -19.07
CA LEU A 360 48.06 5.34 -20.27
C LEU A 360 47.82 6.43 -21.30
N THR A 361 48.71 7.42 -21.32
CA THR A 361 49.05 8.18 -22.51
C THR A 361 50.54 7.99 -22.68
N ASP A 362 50.94 7.20 -23.67
CA ASP A 362 52.10 7.46 -24.52
C ASP A 362 52.13 6.41 -25.65
N ARG A 363 51.99 6.92 -26.89
CA ARG A 363 52.56 6.29 -28.09
C ARG A 363 54.09 6.40 -28.00
N PRO A 364 54.85 5.52 -28.68
CA PRO A 364 55.34 5.89 -30.02
C PRO A 364 55.36 4.75 -31.06
N ASP A 365 55.33 5.20 -32.33
CA ASP A 365 55.95 4.66 -33.56
C ASP A 365 55.60 3.25 -34.07
N GLU A 366 54.67 3.16 -35.03
CA GLU A 366 54.91 3.09 -36.49
C GLU A 366 53.59 3.32 -37.27
#